data_AF-A0A8C4NEC2-F1
#
_entry.id   AF-A0A8C4NEC2-F1
#
_cell.length_a   1.000
_cell.length_b   1.000
_cell.length_c   1.000
_cell.angle_alpha   90.00
_cell.angle_beta   90.00
_cell.angle_gamma   90.00
#
_symmetry.space_group_name_H-M   'P 1'
#
loop_
_entity.id
_entity.type
_entity.pdbx_description
1 polymer ?
#
loop_
_entity_poly.entity_id
_entity_poly.type
_entity_poly.pdbx_seq_one_letter_code
_entity_poly.pdbx_strand_id
1 'polypeptide(L)'
;MQKYDLLSCPGISVQTAMSYLYGRTLTLDPNSAHQEILISNDLMVATWIGSIQPYLEHKDRIDRCLQVMSMESFSSGRHYWELEVSQARRCWVGIASNFMARKGNGSESRLGLNTESWCIEKWIDKYTALHDSNKTPLDVTKNPKRLGLCLDCDAGELACYGDSQLLHTFKGNFSGSFKAALGFYKPAPRSIFHKTLKTASASITASVQSMENLSQSLQFCSL
;
A
#
# COMPACT_ATOMS: atom_id res chain seq x y z
N MET A 1 0.00 -27.36 2.91
CA MET A 1 0.74 -26.34 2.13
C MET A 1 1.28 -25.31 3.10
N GLN A 2 2.60 -25.21 3.30
CA GLN A 2 3.14 -24.18 4.19
C GLN A 2 3.32 -22.86 3.43
N LYS A 3 3.16 -21.72 4.12
CA LYS A 3 3.34 -20.36 3.55
C LYS A 3 4.69 -20.15 2.82
N TYR A 4 5.71 -20.95 3.15
CA TYR A 4 7.07 -20.86 2.63
C TYR A 4 7.25 -21.48 1.24
N ASP A 5 6.39 -22.41 0.84
CA ASP A 5 6.53 -23.13 -0.43
C ASP A 5 6.25 -22.21 -1.62
N LEU A 6 5.22 -21.35 -1.51
CA LEU A 6 4.79 -20.44 -2.57
C LEU A 6 5.79 -19.31 -2.88
N LEU A 7 6.54 -18.83 -1.89
CA LEU A 7 7.57 -17.80 -2.09
C LEU A 7 8.82 -18.32 -2.79
N SER A 8 9.01 -19.65 -2.77
CA SER A 8 10.18 -20.33 -3.35
C SER A 8 9.86 -20.99 -4.71
N CYS A 9 8.61 -20.86 -5.19
CA CYS A 9 8.15 -21.48 -6.42
C CYS A 9 8.75 -20.82 -7.68
N PRO A 10 9.47 -21.58 -8.53
CA PRO A 10 9.96 -21.08 -9.80
C PRO A 10 8.82 -20.57 -10.68
N GLY A 11 8.99 -19.38 -11.26
CA GLY A 11 7.99 -18.77 -12.16
C GLY A 11 6.88 -17.97 -11.46
N ILE A 12 6.81 -17.98 -10.13
CA ILE A 12 5.91 -17.11 -9.36
C ILE A 12 6.70 -15.92 -8.84
N SER A 13 6.30 -14.70 -9.18
CA SER A 13 6.95 -13.50 -8.63
C SER A 13 6.62 -13.33 -7.14
N VAL A 14 7.56 -12.76 -6.38
CA VAL A 14 7.35 -12.47 -4.94
C VAL A 14 6.08 -11.64 -4.74
N GLN A 15 5.85 -10.63 -5.59
CA GLN A 15 4.62 -9.84 -5.60
C GLN A 15 3.36 -10.72 -5.72
N THR A 16 3.37 -11.66 -6.67
CA THR A 16 2.25 -12.57 -6.92
C THR A 16 1.98 -13.47 -5.71
N ALA A 17 3.03 -14.04 -5.12
CA ALA A 17 2.93 -14.86 -3.92
C ALA A 17 2.44 -14.05 -2.70
N MET A 18 2.94 -12.82 -2.50
CA MET A 18 2.52 -11.94 -1.40
C MET A 18 1.04 -11.54 -1.54
N SER A 19 0.61 -11.21 -2.76
CA SER A 19 -0.79 -10.91 -3.04
C SER A 19 -1.71 -12.09 -2.74
N TYR A 20 -1.30 -13.31 -3.11
CA TYR A 20 -2.08 -14.52 -2.81
C TYR A 20 -2.15 -14.82 -1.31
N LEU A 21 -1.02 -14.76 -0.60
CA LEU A 21 -0.92 -15.17 0.81
C LEU A 21 -1.45 -14.13 1.79
N TYR A 22 -1.23 -12.85 1.50
CA TYR A 22 -1.43 -11.74 2.46
C TYR A 22 -2.28 -10.60 1.90
N GLY A 23 -2.82 -10.76 0.69
CA GLY A 23 -3.60 -9.74 0.00
C GLY A 23 -4.76 -9.18 0.82
N ARG A 24 -4.93 -7.88 0.74
CA ARG A 24 -6.03 -7.11 1.31
C ARG A 24 -6.63 -6.21 0.24
N THR A 25 -7.96 -6.19 0.20
CA THR A 25 -8.71 -5.17 -0.55
C THR A 25 -9.02 -4.06 0.43
N LEU A 26 -8.55 -2.85 0.15
CA LEU A 26 -8.72 -1.70 1.02
C LEU A 26 -9.72 -0.73 0.43
N THR A 27 -10.49 -0.08 1.29
CA THR A 27 -11.43 0.98 0.94
C THR A 27 -10.99 2.29 1.58
N LEU A 28 -11.20 3.38 0.86
CA LEU A 28 -10.87 4.73 1.33
C LEU A 28 -11.94 5.23 2.29
N ASP A 29 -11.51 5.89 3.36
CA ASP A 29 -12.39 6.46 4.38
C ASP A 29 -12.74 7.94 4.06
N PRO A 30 -13.99 8.25 3.65
CA PRO A 30 -14.43 9.63 3.39
C PRO A 30 -14.40 10.54 4.61
N ASN A 31 -14.43 9.97 5.82
CA ASN A 31 -14.31 10.74 7.05
C ASN A 31 -12.88 11.21 7.29
N SER A 32 -11.89 10.56 6.68
CA SER A 32 -10.47 10.95 6.77
C SER A 32 -10.03 11.91 5.66
N ALA A 33 -10.69 11.88 4.50
CA ALA A 33 -10.23 12.57 3.31
C ALA A 33 -10.21 14.09 3.44
N HIS A 34 -9.18 14.71 2.88
CA HIS A 34 -9.17 16.15 2.66
C HIS A 34 -10.34 16.57 1.75
N GLN A 35 -10.92 17.73 2.03
CA GLN A 35 -12.12 18.22 1.33
C GLN A 35 -11.92 18.42 -0.17
N GLU A 36 -10.72 18.63 -0.66
CA GLU A 36 -10.43 18.73 -2.11
C GLU A 36 -10.25 17.37 -2.82
N ILE A 37 -10.41 16.25 -2.12
CA ILE A 37 -10.28 14.89 -2.68
C ILE A 37 -11.68 14.32 -2.89
N LEU A 38 -12.03 13.98 -4.12
CA LEU A 38 -13.22 13.21 -4.45
C LEU A 38 -12.94 11.72 -4.29
N ILE A 39 -13.75 11.01 -3.50
CA ILE A 39 -13.74 9.55 -3.44
C ILE A 39 -14.85 9.00 -4.35
N SER A 40 -14.56 7.96 -5.12
CA SER A 40 -15.55 7.23 -5.93
C SER A 40 -16.59 6.50 -5.08
N ASN A 41 -17.73 6.18 -5.69
CA ASN A 41 -18.80 5.47 -4.99
C ASN A 41 -18.41 4.07 -4.46
N ASP A 42 -17.46 3.41 -5.12
CA ASP A 42 -16.93 2.11 -4.69
C ASP A 42 -15.85 2.23 -3.60
N LEU A 43 -15.52 3.46 -3.17
CA LEU A 43 -14.50 3.78 -2.17
C LEU A 43 -13.09 3.32 -2.55
N MET A 44 -12.85 2.97 -3.82
CA MET A 44 -11.54 2.48 -4.26
C MET A 44 -10.67 3.57 -4.88
N VAL A 45 -11.26 4.70 -5.27
CA VAL A 45 -10.61 5.76 -6.04
C VAL A 45 -10.67 7.07 -5.29
N ALA A 46 -9.53 7.72 -5.08
CA ALA A 46 -9.48 9.11 -4.65
C ALA A 46 -8.77 9.95 -5.71
N THR A 47 -9.38 11.09 -6.05
CA THR A 47 -8.91 12.01 -7.08
C THR A 47 -8.90 13.42 -6.51
N TRP A 48 -7.80 14.15 -6.62
CA TRP A 48 -7.81 15.59 -6.35
C TRP A 48 -8.58 16.32 -7.45
N ILE A 49 -9.58 17.11 -7.07
CA ILE A 49 -10.39 17.88 -8.03
C ILE A 49 -10.40 19.39 -7.75
N GLY A 50 -9.65 19.85 -6.75
CA GLY A 50 -9.45 21.27 -6.43
C GLY A 50 -10.67 22.00 -5.84
N SER A 51 -11.88 21.45 -5.98
CA SER A 51 -13.10 21.96 -5.34
C SER A 51 -13.38 21.25 -4.02
N ILE A 52 -13.99 21.97 -3.08
CA ILE A 52 -14.41 21.46 -1.78
C ILE A 52 -15.58 20.48 -1.97
N GLN A 53 -15.40 19.26 -1.49
CA GLN A 53 -16.42 18.22 -1.45
C GLN A 53 -17.30 18.39 -0.19
N PRO A 54 -18.58 18.01 -0.27
CA PRO A 54 -19.55 18.19 0.82
C PRO A 54 -19.38 17.13 1.93
N TYR A 55 -18.15 16.88 2.36
CA TYR A 55 -17.90 15.98 3.47
C TYR A 55 -18.19 16.66 4.81
N LEU A 56 -18.90 15.95 5.69
CA LEU A 56 -19.22 16.43 7.04
C LEU A 56 -17.97 16.58 7.90
N GLU A 57 -17.97 17.51 8.85
CA GLU A 57 -16.88 17.61 9.80
C GLU A 57 -16.69 16.31 10.59
N HIS A 58 -15.43 15.91 10.76
CA HIS A 58 -15.07 14.68 11.46
C HIS A 58 -13.71 14.82 12.14
N LYS A 59 -13.54 14.14 13.29
CA LYS A 59 -12.27 14.16 14.05
C LYS A 59 -11.10 13.62 13.23
N ASP A 60 -11.37 12.63 12.39
CA ASP A 60 -10.35 11.97 11.57
C ASP A 60 -10.03 12.71 10.26
N ARG A 61 -10.78 13.77 9.93
CA ARG A 61 -10.63 14.51 8.69
C ARG A 61 -9.30 15.22 8.63
N ILE A 62 -8.55 14.99 7.55
CA ILE A 62 -7.31 15.69 7.29
C ILE A 62 -7.62 17.05 6.64
N ASP A 63 -7.35 18.14 7.35
CA ASP A 63 -7.88 19.46 7.00
C ASP A 63 -6.93 20.33 6.13
N ARG A 64 -5.62 20.07 6.17
CA ARG A 64 -4.62 20.89 5.49
C ARG A 64 -3.77 20.16 4.47
N CYS A 65 -3.61 18.86 4.63
CA CYS A 65 -2.80 18.04 3.75
C CYS A 65 -3.72 17.27 2.81
N LEU A 66 -3.43 17.25 1.51
CA LEU A 66 -4.18 16.49 0.52
C LEU A 66 -3.93 14.99 0.73
N GLN A 67 -4.56 14.42 1.76
CA GLN A 67 -4.36 13.04 2.17
C GLN A 67 -5.71 12.35 2.43
N VAL A 68 -5.69 11.03 2.37
CA VAL A 68 -6.81 10.14 2.71
C VAL A 68 -6.24 8.82 3.25
N MET A 69 -6.99 8.18 4.15
CA MET A 69 -6.63 6.90 4.75
C MET A 69 -7.61 5.79 4.39
N SER A 70 -7.22 4.55 4.63
CA SER A 70 -8.12 3.40 4.54
C SER A 70 -9.12 3.36 5.70
N MET A 71 -10.25 2.69 5.48
CA MET A 71 -11.15 2.30 6.56
C MET A 71 -10.51 1.22 7.43
N GLU A 72 -9.86 0.25 6.78
CA GLU A 72 -9.20 -0.88 7.42
C GLU A 72 -7.97 -0.42 8.20
N SER A 73 -7.71 -1.09 9.31
CA SER A 73 -6.51 -0.92 10.12
C SER A 73 -5.88 -2.28 10.45
N PHE A 74 -4.56 -2.28 10.62
CA PHE A 74 -3.75 -3.48 10.84
C PHE A 74 -2.99 -3.35 12.14
N SER A 75 -3.07 -4.38 12.99
CA SER A 75 -2.42 -4.39 14.31
C SER A 75 -1.62 -5.66 14.60
N SER A 76 -1.65 -6.65 13.71
CA SER A 76 -0.98 -7.94 13.90
C SER A 76 -0.89 -8.71 12.59
N GLY A 77 0.13 -9.54 12.42
CA GLY A 77 0.30 -10.37 11.24
C GLY A 77 0.82 -9.61 10.02
N ARG A 78 0.71 -10.27 8.86
CA ARG A 78 1.21 -9.77 7.58
C ARG A 78 0.09 -9.43 6.61
N HIS A 79 0.22 -8.27 5.97
CA HIS A 79 -0.77 -7.70 5.07
C HIS A 79 -0.12 -7.11 3.83
N TYR A 80 -0.71 -7.38 2.67
CA TYR A 80 -0.23 -6.88 1.39
C TYR A 80 -1.32 -6.17 0.61
N TRP A 81 -1.01 -5.02 0.02
CA TRP A 81 -1.92 -4.31 -0.89
C TRP A 81 -1.12 -3.55 -1.96
N GLU A 82 -1.80 -3.18 -3.05
CA GLU A 82 -1.18 -2.47 -4.18
C GLU A 82 -1.96 -1.22 -4.56
N LEU A 83 -1.24 -0.20 -5.02
CA LEU A 83 -1.77 1.06 -5.53
C LEU A 83 -1.21 1.35 -6.91
N GLU A 84 -2.06 1.74 -7.85
CA GLU A 84 -1.62 2.25 -9.14
C GLU A 84 -1.10 3.70 -9.02
N VAL A 85 0.11 3.95 -9.50
CA VAL A 85 0.76 5.27 -9.41
C VAL A 85 1.18 5.82 -10.78
N SER A 86 0.83 5.11 -11.85
CA SER A 86 1.21 5.41 -13.23
C SER A 86 0.83 6.84 -13.67
N GLN A 87 -0.35 7.30 -13.25
CA GLN A 87 -0.91 8.60 -13.62
C GLN A 87 -0.51 9.74 -12.67
N ALA A 88 0.07 9.40 -11.50
CA ALA A 88 0.43 10.38 -10.49
C ALA A 88 1.80 11.01 -10.80
N ARG A 89 1.84 12.33 -11.05
CA ARG A 89 3.13 13.04 -11.16
C ARG A 89 3.83 13.17 -9.83
N ARG A 90 3.09 13.36 -8.73
CA ARG A 90 3.65 13.34 -7.39
C ARG A 90 2.61 12.86 -6.38
N CYS A 91 2.97 11.85 -5.60
CA CYS A 91 2.11 11.26 -4.58
C CYS A 91 2.93 10.66 -3.45
N TRP A 92 2.26 10.39 -2.33
CA TRP A 92 2.82 9.67 -1.18
C TRP A 92 1.99 8.42 -0.96
N VAL A 93 2.64 7.26 -0.83
CA VAL A 93 2.00 5.97 -0.60
C VAL A 93 2.62 5.33 0.63
N GLY A 94 1.84 5.00 1.65
CA GLY A 94 2.41 4.52 2.89
C GLY A 94 1.39 4.04 3.92
N ILE A 95 1.82 4.08 5.18
CA ILE A 95 0.99 3.81 6.35
C ILE A 95 1.07 4.97 7.34
N ALA A 96 0.01 5.13 8.13
CA ALA A 96 -0.04 6.05 9.24
C ALA A 96 -0.70 5.37 10.44
N SER A 97 -0.19 5.64 11.63
CA SER A 97 -0.82 5.20 12.88
C SER A 97 -2.08 6.01 13.17
N ASN A 98 -2.86 5.54 14.14
CA ASN A 98 -3.99 6.30 14.68
C ASN A 98 -3.55 7.54 15.48
N PHE A 99 -2.27 7.65 15.86
CA PHE A 99 -1.74 8.79 16.62
C PHE A 99 -1.21 9.92 15.73
N MET A 100 -0.98 9.69 14.43
CA MET A 100 -0.59 10.75 13.51
C MET A 100 -1.65 11.86 13.51
N ALA A 101 -1.22 13.11 13.70
CA ALA A 101 -2.14 14.24 13.77
C ALA A 101 -2.97 14.34 12.48
N ARG A 102 -4.25 14.67 12.62
CA ARG A 102 -5.17 14.86 11.48
C ARG A 102 -5.29 16.34 11.09
N LYS A 103 -4.95 17.24 12.01
CA LYS A 103 -5.19 18.68 11.85
C LYS A 103 -3.91 19.49 11.79
N GLY A 104 -3.96 20.62 11.11
CA GLY A 104 -2.90 21.63 11.10
C GLY A 104 -1.90 21.53 9.96
N ASN A 105 -1.10 22.59 9.79
CA ASN A 105 -0.19 22.77 8.66
C ASN A 105 1.23 22.20 8.87
N GLY A 106 1.53 21.74 10.09
CA GLY A 106 2.86 21.29 10.50
C GLY A 106 3.27 19.93 9.90
N SER A 107 4.43 19.45 10.32
CA SER A 107 4.97 18.12 9.99
C SER A 107 4.14 16.97 10.59
N GLU A 108 3.54 17.19 11.76
CA GLU A 108 2.77 16.20 12.52
C GLU A 108 1.60 15.57 11.75
N SER A 109 1.03 16.28 10.77
CA SER A 109 -0.11 15.82 9.95
C SER A 109 0.27 15.33 8.55
N ARG A 110 1.55 15.43 8.18
CA ARG A 110 2.07 15.12 6.84
C ARG A 110 2.72 13.75 6.81
N LEU A 111 2.30 12.90 5.86
CA LEU A 111 2.88 11.57 5.69
C LEU A 111 4.41 11.61 5.55
N GLY A 112 5.09 10.79 6.35
CA GLY A 112 6.55 10.61 6.34
C GLY A 112 7.33 11.73 7.03
N LEU A 113 6.67 12.78 7.53
CA LEU A 113 7.33 13.90 8.21
C LEU A 113 7.18 13.87 9.74
N ASN A 114 6.69 12.75 10.28
CA ASN A 114 6.50 12.52 11.71
C ASN A 114 6.87 11.08 12.04
N THR A 115 6.94 10.77 13.33
CA THR A 115 7.24 9.43 13.87
C THR A 115 6.10 8.43 13.67
N GLU A 116 4.91 8.91 13.33
CA GLU A 116 3.66 8.13 13.25
C GLU A 116 3.31 7.69 11.82
N SER A 117 4.19 7.93 10.84
CA SER A 117 3.96 7.57 9.44
C SER A 117 5.23 7.22 8.68
N TRP A 118 5.05 6.35 7.69
CA TRP A 118 6.09 5.86 6.78
C TRP A 118 5.51 5.87 5.37
N CYS A 119 6.22 6.42 4.39
CA CYS A 119 5.74 6.43 3.03
C CYS A 119 6.86 6.46 1.98
N ILE A 120 6.49 6.06 0.77
CA ILE A 120 7.24 6.34 -0.45
C ILE A 120 6.65 7.59 -1.09
N GLU A 121 7.47 8.62 -1.28
CA GLU A 121 7.17 9.71 -2.19
C GLU A 121 7.58 9.31 -3.60
N LYS A 122 6.65 9.43 -4.55
CA LYS A 122 6.95 9.46 -5.98
C LYS A 122 6.96 10.90 -6.44
N TRP A 123 7.97 11.30 -7.19
CA TRP A 123 8.01 12.57 -7.91
C TRP A 123 8.54 12.35 -9.33
N ILE A 124 7.60 12.33 -10.29
CA ILE A 124 7.80 11.97 -11.69
C ILE A 124 8.30 10.53 -11.80
N ASP A 125 9.61 10.36 -11.88
CA ASP A 125 10.35 9.10 -11.99
C ASP A 125 11.31 8.89 -10.80
N LYS A 126 11.39 9.85 -9.89
CA LYS A 126 12.18 9.78 -8.66
C LYS A 126 11.36 9.25 -7.51
N TYR A 127 12.00 8.47 -6.66
CA TYR A 127 11.38 7.86 -5.49
C TYR A 127 12.20 8.16 -4.24
N THR A 128 11.52 8.38 -3.13
CA THR A 128 12.16 8.68 -1.84
C THR A 128 11.38 8.00 -0.73
N ALA A 129 12.06 7.24 0.11
CA ALA A 129 11.50 6.74 1.35
C ALA A 129 11.52 7.85 2.41
N LEU A 130 10.39 8.05 3.08
CA LEU A 130 10.18 9.11 4.08
C LEU A 130 9.68 8.50 5.39
N HIS A 131 10.34 8.87 6.48
CA HIS A 131 9.91 8.60 7.85
C HIS A 131 10.58 9.58 8.80
N ASP A 132 9.83 10.16 9.75
CA ASP A 132 10.37 11.09 10.75
C ASP A 132 11.19 12.23 10.13
N SER A 133 10.69 12.80 9.03
CA SER A 133 11.36 13.83 8.22
C SER A 133 12.68 13.41 7.56
N ASN A 134 13.18 12.20 7.81
CA ASN A 134 14.32 11.63 7.10
C ASN A 134 13.92 11.24 5.68
N LYS A 135 14.83 11.49 4.74
CA LYS A 135 14.63 11.24 3.32
C LYS A 135 15.73 10.34 2.79
N THR A 136 15.33 9.19 2.26
CA THR A 136 16.25 8.24 1.62
C THR A 136 15.90 8.13 0.14
N PRO A 137 16.67 8.77 -0.76
CA PRO A 137 16.49 8.60 -2.20
C PRO A 137 16.62 7.13 -2.59
N LEU A 138 15.75 6.66 -3.47
CA LEU A 138 15.73 5.27 -3.93
C LEU A 138 16.18 5.18 -5.38
N ASP A 139 17.04 4.20 -5.66
CA ASP A 139 17.48 3.90 -7.02
C ASP A 139 16.44 3.00 -7.70
N VAL A 140 15.61 3.61 -8.54
CA VAL A 140 14.52 2.92 -9.24
C VAL A 140 14.83 2.95 -10.73
N THR A 141 15.27 1.81 -11.26
CA THR A 141 15.75 1.68 -12.64
C THR A 141 14.63 1.75 -13.67
N LYS A 142 13.43 1.30 -13.31
CA LYS A 142 12.25 1.35 -14.15
C LYS A 142 11.10 1.95 -13.38
N ASN A 143 10.47 3.00 -13.93
CA ASN A 143 9.33 3.65 -13.30
C ASN A 143 8.15 2.66 -13.14
N PRO A 144 7.80 2.24 -11.91
CA PRO A 144 6.76 1.25 -11.69
C PRO A 144 5.38 1.79 -12.03
N LYS A 145 4.48 0.90 -12.49
CA LYS A 145 3.07 1.23 -12.66
C LYS A 145 2.30 1.12 -11.35
N ARG A 146 2.70 0.17 -10.49
CA ARG A 146 2.09 -0.06 -9.18
C ARG A 146 3.13 -0.05 -8.07
N LEU A 147 2.75 0.50 -6.93
CA LEU A 147 3.47 0.31 -5.68
C LEU A 147 2.74 -0.73 -4.83
N GLY A 148 3.47 -1.75 -4.38
CA GLY A 148 3.00 -2.75 -3.43
C GLY A 148 3.58 -2.49 -2.04
N LEU A 149 2.75 -2.61 -1.00
CA LEU A 149 3.18 -2.51 0.39
C LEU A 149 2.90 -3.81 1.11
N CYS A 150 3.91 -4.35 1.77
CA CYS A 150 3.81 -5.51 2.66
C CYS A 150 4.14 -5.05 4.07
N LEU A 151 3.11 -4.92 4.91
CA LEU A 151 3.26 -4.65 6.34
C LEU A 151 3.30 -5.98 7.08
N ASP A 152 4.40 -6.24 7.78
CA ASP A 152 4.54 -7.32 8.74
C ASP A 152 4.62 -6.71 10.14
N CYS A 153 3.47 -6.69 10.84
CA CYS A 153 3.37 -6.12 12.17
C CYS A 153 4.21 -6.90 13.18
N ASP A 154 4.30 -8.22 13.00
CA ASP A 154 4.96 -9.12 13.95
C ASP A 154 6.48 -9.04 13.79
N ALA A 155 6.98 -8.89 12.55
CA ALA A 155 8.40 -8.72 12.26
C ALA A 155 8.90 -7.28 12.38
N GLY A 156 8.00 -6.29 12.48
CA GLY A 156 8.38 -4.88 12.53
C GLY A 156 8.91 -4.36 11.18
N GLU A 157 8.33 -4.82 10.07
CA GLU A 157 8.79 -4.47 8.72
C GLU A 157 7.68 -3.92 7.84
N LEU A 158 8.00 -2.87 7.08
CA LEU A 158 7.20 -2.41 5.94
C LEU A 158 8.06 -2.49 4.69
N ALA A 159 7.84 -3.52 3.89
CA ALA A 159 8.51 -3.71 2.61
C ALA A 159 7.72 -3.05 1.47
N CYS A 160 8.40 -2.21 0.69
CA CYS A 160 7.84 -1.43 -0.40
C CYS A 160 8.35 -1.95 -1.74
N TYR A 161 7.45 -2.27 -2.64
CA TYR A 161 7.74 -2.85 -3.95
C TYR A 161 7.28 -1.92 -5.07
N GLY A 162 8.06 -1.84 -6.14
CA GLY A 162 7.71 -1.19 -7.41
C GLY A 162 7.54 -2.26 -8.46
N ASP A 163 6.29 -2.51 -8.87
CA ASP A 163 5.91 -3.73 -9.56
C ASP A 163 6.51 -4.96 -8.80
N SER A 164 7.49 -5.66 -9.37
CA SER A 164 8.11 -6.84 -8.74
C SER A 164 9.49 -6.60 -8.11
N GLN A 165 9.98 -5.35 -8.07
CA GLN A 165 11.27 -5.00 -7.46
C GLN A 165 11.07 -4.48 -6.03
N LEU A 166 11.83 -5.00 -5.06
CA LEU A 166 11.91 -4.40 -3.73
C LEU A 166 12.63 -3.05 -3.84
N LEU A 167 11.96 -1.97 -3.43
CA LEU A 167 12.51 -0.61 -3.46
C LEU A 167 13.12 -0.22 -2.13
N HIS A 168 12.45 -0.56 -1.03
CA HIS A 168 12.87 -0.21 0.31
C HIS A 168 12.19 -1.09 1.36
N THR A 169 12.84 -1.25 2.52
CA THR A 169 12.21 -1.86 3.69
C THR A 169 12.43 -0.94 4.88
N PHE A 170 11.35 -0.40 5.42
CA PHE A 170 11.40 0.28 6.70
C PHE A 170 11.44 -0.76 7.81
N LYS A 171 12.29 -0.53 8.81
CA LYS A 171 12.30 -1.26 10.08
C LYS A 171 11.73 -0.35 11.15
N GLY A 172 10.86 -0.88 11.99
CA GLY A 172 10.23 -0.09 13.04
C GLY A 172 9.41 -0.95 13.98
N ASN A 173 8.77 -0.29 14.95
CA ASN A 173 7.81 -0.95 15.82
C ASN A 173 6.40 -0.79 15.25
N PHE A 174 5.87 -1.84 14.62
CA PHE A 174 4.52 -1.86 14.06
C PHE A 174 3.51 -2.62 14.94
N SER A 175 3.69 -2.58 16.26
CA SER A 175 2.74 -3.17 17.23
C SER A 175 1.45 -2.37 17.44
N GLY A 176 1.38 -1.14 16.92
CA GLY A 176 0.18 -0.29 16.93
C GLY A 176 -0.82 -0.62 15.83
N SER A 177 -1.92 0.14 15.77
CA SER A 177 -2.90 0.07 14.68
C SER A 177 -2.54 1.05 13.56
N PHE A 178 -2.28 0.52 12.37
CA PHE A 178 -1.87 1.26 11.18
C PHE A 178 -2.90 1.19 10.08
N LYS A 179 -3.16 2.32 9.44
CA LYS A 179 -3.99 2.43 8.24
C LYS A 179 -3.11 2.65 7.02
N ALA A 180 -3.53 2.15 5.86
CA ALA A 180 -2.94 2.58 4.60
C ALA A 180 -3.28 4.06 4.37
N ALA A 181 -2.35 4.80 3.80
CA ALA A 181 -2.51 6.23 3.58
C ALA A 181 -1.95 6.66 2.22
N LEU A 182 -2.60 7.64 1.61
CA LEU A 182 -2.12 8.31 0.40
C LEU A 182 -2.14 9.82 0.55
N GLY A 183 -1.15 10.49 -0.05
CA GLY A 183 -1.13 11.91 -0.28
C GLY A 183 -1.02 12.32 -1.75
N PHE A 184 -1.44 13.55 -2.07
CA PHE A 184 -1.41 14.17 -3.40
C PHE A 184 -0.72 15.55 -3.37
N TYR A 185 -0.06 15.95 -4.46
CA TYR A 185 0.56 17.27 -4.60
C TYR A 185 -0.19 18.17 -5.60
N LYS A 186 -0.32 19.47 -5.33
CA LYS A 186 -0.92 20.46 -6.26
C LYS A 186 0.13 20.97 -7.27
N PRO A 187 -0.18 21.12 -8.57
CA PRO A 187 -1.38 20.69 -9.29
C PRO A 187 -1.26 19.22 -9.73
N ALA A 188 -2.23 18.38 -9.38
CA ALA A 188 -2.27 16.99 -9.82
C ALA A 188 -3.53 16.74 -10.66
N PRO A 189 -3.51 16.84 -12.00
CA PRO A 189 -4.73 16.71 -12.80
C PRO A 189 -5.46 15.36 -12.66
N ARG A 190 -4.80 14.32 -12.13
CA ARG A 190 -5.39 13.04 -11.70
C ARG A 190 -4.34 12.22 -10.95
N SER A 191 -4.77 11.41 -10.00
CA SER A 191 -4.02 10.27 -9.47
C SER A 191 -5.08 9.27 -9.06
N ILE A 192 -5.00 8.06 -9.61
CA ILE A 192 -6.06 7.07 -9.51
C ILE A 192 -5.61 6.06 -8.45
N PHE A 193 -6.26 6.03 -7.29
CA PHE A 193 -6.32 4.74 -6.60
C PHE A 193 -7.26 3.85 -7.42
N HIS A 194 -6.82 2.77 -8.01
CA HIS A 194 -7.74 1.76 -8.50
C HIS A 194 -7.35 0.43 -7.89
N LYS A 195 -8.35 -0.20 -7.26
CA LYS A 195 -8.55 -1.62 -7.01
C LYS A 195 -7.30 -2.49 -7.14
N THR A 196 -6.75 -2.92 -6.00
CA THR A 196 -6.00 -4.17 -5.96
C THR A 196 -6.92 -5.27 -6.48
N LEU A 197 -6.61 -5.81 -7.67
CA LEU A 197 -7.31 -6.95 -8.24
C LEU A 197 -7.10 -8.15 -7.31
N LYS A 198 -8.17 -8.55 -6.61
CA LYS A 198 -8.35 -9.93 -6.19
C LYS A 198 -8.65 -10.76 -7.44
N THR A 199 -7.63 -11.10 -8.19
CA THR A 199 -7.71 -12.27 -9.07
C THR A 199 -6.46 -13.07 -8.85
N ALA A 200 -6.63 -14.29 -8.32
CA ALA A 200 -5.66 -15.33 -8.59
C ALA A 200 -5.47 -15.37 -10.11
N SER A 201 -4.24 -15.15 -10.59
CA SER A 201 -3.99 -15.40 -12.00
C SER A 201 -4.27 -16.88 -12.26
N ALA A 202 -4.79 -17.22 -13.43
CA ALA A 202 -4.96 -18.61 -13.84
C ALA A 202 -3.65 -19.41 -13.68
N SER A 203 -2.50 -18.72 -13.76
CA SER A 203 -1.16 -19.26 -13.51
C SER A 203 -0.96 -19.72 -12.06
N ILE A 204 -1.45 -18.99 -11.05
CA ILE A 204 -1.35 -19.42 -9.64
C ILE A 204 -2.22 -20.65 -9.42
N THR A 205 -3.47 -20.65 -9.90
CA THR A 205 -4.36 -21.80 -9.77
C THR A 205 -3.79 -23.02 -10.48
N ALA A 206 -3.24 -22.86 -11.69
CA ALA A 206 -2.60 -23.95 -12.42
C ALA A 206 -1.33 -24.47 -11.74
N SER A 207 -0.48 -23.60 -11.19
CA SER A 207 0.71 -24.01 -10.45
C SER A 207 0.35 -24.69 -9.12
N VAL A 208 -0.67 -24.21 -8.40
CA VAL A 208 -1.19 -24.86 -7.19
C VAL A 208 -1.78 -26.23 -7.53
N GLN A 209 -2.64 -26.33 -8.55
CA GLN A 209 -3.22 -27.59 -9.01
C GLN A 209 -2.16 -28.59 -9.48
N SER A 210 -1.14 -28.10 -10.22
CA SER A 210 -0.04 -28.95 -10.68
C SER A 210 0.81 -29.48 -9.52
N MET A 211 1.02 -28.68 -8.47
CA MET A 211 1.75 -29.14 -7.28
C MET A 211 0.92 -30.06 -6.40
N GLU A 212 -0.39 -29.84 -6.27
CA GLU A 212 -1.30 -30.77 -5.60
C GLU A 212 -1.30 -32.14 -6.29
N ASN A 213 -1.38 -32.15 -7.63
CA ASN A 213 -1.30 -33.37 -8.43
C ASN A 213 0.06 -34.08 -8.29
N LEU A 214 1.18 -33.34 -8.22
CA LEU A 214 2.52 -33.90 -7.98
C LEU A 214 2.68 -34.44 -6.56
N SER A 215 2.09 -33.78 -5.56
CA SER A 215 2.13 -34.26 -4.17
C SER A 215 1.34 -35.55 -3.99
N GLN A 216 0.17 -35.66 -4.65
CA GLN A 216 -0.62 -36.89 -4.67
C GLN A 216 0.12 -38.00 -5.40
N SER A 217 0.72 -37.75 -6.57
CA SER A 217 1.45 -38.77 -7.32
C SER A 217 2.67 -39.32 -6.57
N LEU A 218 3.40 -38.47 -5.83
CA LEU A 218 4.53 -38.89 -4.99
C LEU A 218 4.10 -39.72 -3.77
N GLN A 219 2.90 -39.45 -3.20
CA GLN A 219 2.31 -40.29 -2.15
C GLN A 219 1.90 -41.68 -2.66
N PHE A 220 1.54 -41.80 -3.95
CA PHE A 220 1.23 -43.11 -4.57
C PHE A 220 2.48 -43.90 -4.97
N CYS A 221 3.61 -43.24 -5.25
CA CYS A 221 4.87 -43.92 -5.59
C CYS A 221 5.67 -44.40 -4.36
N SER A 222 5.21 -44.15 -3.14
CA SER A 222 5.88 -44.54 -1.88
C SER A 222 5.18 -45.69 -1.14
N LEU A 223 4.25 -46.39 -1.82
CA LEU A 223 3.62 -47.65 -1.41
C LEU A 223 4.05 -48.78 -2.35
#